data_AF-A0A1V5XB79-F1
#
_entry.id   AF-A0A1V5XB79-F1
#
_cell.length_a   1.000
_cell.length_b   1.000
_cell.length_c   1.000
_cell.angle_alpha   90.00
_cell.angle_beta   90.00
_cell.angle_gamma   90.00
#
_symmetry.space_group_name_H-M   'P 1'
#
loop_
_entity.id
_entity.type
_entity.pdbx_description
1 polymer ?
#
loop_
_entity_poly.entity_id
_entity_poly.type
_entity_poly.pdbx_seq_one_letter_code
_entity_poly.pdbx_strand_id
1 'polypeptide(L)'
;MRLLPPLALSLVILPGLGCSAEGAVSLTGSIGNVHLGIEDAAFVSTLQGGFDVYLELGERASGPSNITFLTFSLVNADSGSPVLSKEHLSVVSSKSTPLTIQPGNNATIHFDIGDQSQPGANLEPMELSKEERPSLCGANRLQIIGTIQDSADGARPSTLTSVGFSPTGCP
;
A
#
# COMPACT_ATOMS: atom_id res chain seq x y z
N MET A 1 12.41 -25.96 -64.19
CA MET A 1 13.03 -24.69 -63.79
C MET A 1 12.03 -23.89 -62.97
N ARG A 2 12.19 -23.85 -61.65
CA ARG A 2 11.47 -22.92 -60.76
C ARG A 2 12.53 -22.38 -59.79
N LEU A 3 12.83 -21.08 -59.90
CA LEU A 3 13.82 -20.38 -59.07
C LEU A 3 13.22 -20.13 -57.68
N LEU A 4 13.97 -20.48 -56.62
CA LEU A 4 13.70 -20.02 -55.26
C LEU A 4 14.33 -18.63 -55.03
N PRO A 5 13.69 -17.75 -54.24
CA PRO A 5 14.28 -16.48 -53.81
C PRO A 5 15.11 -16.66 -52.52
N PRO A 6 16.15 -15.85 -52.29
CA PRO A 6 16.95 -15.88 -51.06
C PRO A 6 16.25 -15.14 -49.92
N LEU A 7 16.11 -15.80 -48.77
CA LEU A 7 15.74 -15.19 -47.49
C LEU A 7 16.92 -14.35 -46.97
N ALA A 8 16.75 -13.02 -47.01
CA ALA A 8 17.67 -12.08 -46.38
C ALA A 8 17.42 -12.05 -44.86
N LEU A 9 18.38 -12.55 -44.10
CA LEU A 9 18.38 -12.59 -42.64
C LEU A 9 18.83 -11.21 -42.12
N SER A 10 17.89 -10.29 -41.88
CA SER A 10 18.18 -9.00 -41.23
C SER A 10 18.36 -9.20 -39.73
N LEU A 11 19.62 -9.23 -39.29
CA LEU A 11 20.03 -9.23 -37.89
C LEU A 11 19.91 -7.80 -37.34
N VAL A 12 18.80 -7.49 -36.66
CA VAL A 12 18.61 -6.22 -35.95
C VAL A 12 19.29 -6.32 -34.58
N ILE A 13 20.46 -5.69 -34.45
CA ILE A 13 21.14 -5.49 -33.16
C ILE A 13 20.43 -4.33 -32.47
N LEU A 14 19.55 -4.63 -31.50
CA LEU A 14 19.02 -3.60 -30.60
C LEU A 14 20.12 -3.23 -29.59
N PRO A 15 20.58 -1.97 -29.53
CA PRO A 15 21.39 -1.52 -28.41
C PRO A 15 20.51 -1.56 -27.16
N GLY A 16 20.94 -2.35 -26.17
CA GLY A 16 20.33 -2.38 -24.85
C GLY A 16 20.36 -0.98 -24.25
N LEU A 17 19.21 -0.32 -24.23
CA LEU A 17 18.93 0.79 -23.33
C LEU A 17 19.03 0.22 -21.91
N GLY A 18 20.25 0.27 -21.37
CA GLY A 18 20.45 0.14 -19.94
C GLY A 18 19.73 1.30 -19.28
N CYS A 19 18.47 1.08 -18.88
CA CYS A 19 17.84 1.83 -17.81
C CYS A 19 18.66 1.60 -16.53
N SER A 20 19.81 2.26 -16.43
CA SER A 20 20.47 2.48 -15.15
C SER A 20 19.52 3.39 -14.41
N ALA A 21 18.84 2.87 -13.39
CA ALA A 21 18.06 3.68 -12.47
C ALA A 21 19.03 4.71 -11.87
N GLU A 22 18.99 5.94 -12.38
CA GLU A 22 19.63 7.07 -11.73
C GLU A 22 19.06 7.13 -10.32
N GLY A 23 19.91 6.94 -9.31
CA GLY A 23 19.50 6.88 -7.91
C GLY A 23 18.50 7.98 -7.61
N ALA A 24 17.33 7.58 -7.08
CA ALA A 24 16.22 8.50 -6.88
C ALA A 24 16.66 9.66 -5.96
N VAL A 25 16.16 10.86 -6.24
CA VAL A 25 16.38 12.03 -5.37
C VAL A 25 15.23 12.18 -4.36
N SER A 26 14.15 11.44 -4.57
CA SER A 26 12.89 11.56 -3.84
C SER A 26 12.62 10.34 -2.96
N LEU A 27 11.75 10.54 -1.97
CA LEU A 27 11.11 9.46 -1.27
C LEU A 27 10.18 8.71 -2.24
N THR A 28 10.25 7.38 -2.21
CA THR A 28 9.27 6.50 -2.85
C THR A 28 8.64 5.62 -1.78
N GLY A 29 7.40 5.19 -2.02
CA GLY A 29 6.74 4.30 -1.10
C GLY A 29 5.68 3.43 -1.76
N SER A 30 5.38 2.30 -1.13
CA SER A 30 4.33 1.39 -1.55
C SER A 30 3.72 0.66 -0.35
N ILE A 31 2.49 0.17 -0.51
CA ILE A 31 1.83 -0.69 0.48
C ILE A 31 1.85 -2.13 -0.03
N GLY A 32 2.32 -3.06 0.79
CA GLY A 32 2.42 -4.48 0.46
C GLY A 32 2.10 -5.37 1.65
N ASN A 33 2.28 -6.69 1.48
CA ASN A 33 1.98 -7.72 2.49
C ASN A 33 0.60 -7.56 3.15
N VAL A 34 -0.37 -7.11 2.37
CA VAL A 34 -1.72 -6.87 2.88
C VAL A 34 -2.39 -8.21 3.16
N HIS A 35 -2.88 -8.38 4.38
CA HIS A 35 -3.72 -9.48 4.78
C HIS A 35 -4.90 -8.92 5.56
N LEU A 36 -6.11 -9.29 5.15
CA LEU A 36 -7.35 -8.81 5.75
C LEU A 36 -8.28 -10.00 5.94
N GLY A 37 -8.79 -10.16 7.15
CA GLY A 37 -9.71 -11.22 7.52
C GLY A 37 -11.00 -10.63 8.06
N ILE A 38 -12.12 -11.19 7.61
CA ILE A 38 -13.43 -10.92 8.17
C ILE A 38 -13.86 -12.15 8.96
N GLU A 39 -14.18 -11.97 10.22
CA GLU A 39 -14.68 -13.03 11.08
C GLU A 39 -16.13 -12.77 11.46
N ASP A 40 -16.96 -13.80 11.46
CA ASP A 40 -18.34 -13.73 11.94
C ASP A 40 -18.42 -14.36 13.34
N ALA A 41 -18.76 -13.55 14.32
CA ALA A 41 -19.25 -14.01 15.61
C ALA A 41 -20.79 -13.98 15.62
N ALA A 42 -21.40 -14.66 16.59
CA ALA A 42 -22.85 -14.91 16.63
C ALA A 42 -23.75 -13.66 16.48
N PHE A 43 -23.22 -12.45 16.76
CA PHE A 43 -23.97 -11.20 16.68
C PHE A 43 -23.24 -10.05 15.96
N VAL A 44 -21.97 -10.21 15.59
CA VAL A 44 -21.13 -9.15 15.02
C VAL A 44 -20.14 -9.73 14.04
N SER A 45 -19.87 -9.00 12.97
CA SER A 45 -18.77 -9.29 12.05
C SER A 45 -17.63 -8.35 12.37
N THR A 46 -16.41 -8.86 12.39
CA THR A 46 -15.22 -8.08 12.70
C THR A 46 -14.21 -8.14 11.56
N LEU A 47 -13.41 -7.08 11.45
CA LEU A 47 -12.33 -6.91 10.50
C LEU A 47 -11.00 -6.84 11.26
N GLN A 48 -10.04 -7.66 10.84
CA GLN A 48 -8.70 -7.66 11.39
C GLN A 48 -7.67 -7.96 10.31
N GLY A 49 -6.40 -7.67 10.60
CA GLY A 49 -5.29 -7.98 9.71
C GLY A 49 -4.22 -6.91 9.77
N GLY A 50 -3.51 -6.71 8.68
CA GLY A 50 -2.43 -5.74 8.63
C GLY A 50 -1.80 -5.61 7.26
N PHE A 51 -0.85 -4.69 7.17
CA PHE A 51 -0.09 -4.41 5.95
C PHE A 51 1.26 -3.79 6.29
N ASP A 52 2.16 -3.81 5.32
CA ASP A 52 3.46 -3.17 5.41
C ASP A 52 3.51 -1.94 4.50
N VAL A 53 4.04 -0.84 5.02
CA VAL A 53 4.48 0.30 4.22
C VAL A 53 5.97 0.20 4.00
N TYR A 54 6.37 0.18 2.74
CA TYR A 54 7.77 0.22 2.30
C TYR A 54 8.09 1.64 1.88
N LEU A 55 9.15 2.20 2.44
CA LEU A 55 9.66 3.53 2.12
C LEU A 55 11.13 3.44 1.74
N GLU A 56 11.52 4.16 0.71
CA GLU A 56 12.91 4.30 0.29
C GLU A 56 13.19 5.78 0.01
N LEU A 57 14.22 6.32 0.67
CA LEU A 57 14.74 7.63 0.33
C LEU A 57 15.98 7.42 -0.54
N GLY A 58 15.93 7.85 -1.79
CA GLY A 58 17.03 7.55 -2.70
C GLY A 58 18.35 8.22 -2.30
N GLU A 59 19.46 7.62 -2.74
CA GLU A 59 20.83 7.95 -2.32
C GLU A 59 21.24 9.40 -2.60
N ARG A 60 20.58 10.05 -3.56
CA ARG A 60 20.91 11.43 -3.99
C ARG A 60 20.05 12.49 -3.30
N ALA A 61 19.23 12.11 -2.33
CA ALA A 61 18.47 13.07 -1.52
C ALA A 61 19.42 14.04 -0.79
N SER A 62 19.01 15.31 -0.66
CA SER A 62 19.85 16.37 -0.08
C SER A 62 20.09 16.22 1.43
N GLY A 63 19.30 15.41 2.11
CA GLY A 63 19.40 15.14 3.54
C GLY A 63 18.35 14.13 4.00
N PRO A 64 18.29 13.84 5.31
CA PRO A 64 17.29 12.94 5.87
C PRO A 64 15.87 13.51 5.75
N SER A 65 14.91 12.61 5.65
CA SER A 65 13.49 12.92 5.60
C SER A 65 12.78 12.45 6.87
N ASN A 66 11.85 13.25 7.38
CA ASN A 66 10.93 12.87 8.44
C ASN A 66 9.55 12.57 7.85
N ILE A 67 9.08 11.35 8.10
CA ILE A 67 7.83 10.82 7.56
C ILE A 67 6.76 10.77 8.64
N THR A 68 5.61 11.35 8.32
CA THR A 68 4.40 11.25 9.15
C THR A 68 3.33 10.51 8.36
N PHE A 69 2.78 9.43 8.93
CA PHE A 69 1.59 8.76 8.38
C PHE A 69 0.34 9.52 8.83
N LEU A 70 -0.51 9.92 7.88
CA LEU A 70 -1.71 10.70 8.17
C LEU A 70 -2.93 9.80 8.31
N THR A 71 -3.29 9.14 7.21
CA THR A 71 -4.54 8.38 7.12
C THR A 71 -4.34 7.17 6.21
N PHE A 72 -5.15 6.14 6.46
CA PHE A 72 -5.31 5.00 5.57
C PHE A 72 -6.80 4.78 5.34
N SER A 73 -7.17 4.37 4.14
CA SER A 73 -8.55 4.11 3.77
C SER A 73 -8.62 2.82 2.96
N LEU A 74 -9.73 2.10 3.11
CA LEU A 74 -10.03 0.91 2.35
C LEU A 74 -11.05 1.27 1.26
N VAL A 75 -10.71 0.95 0.02
CA VAL A 75 -11.56 1.26 -1.15
C VAL A 75 -11.75 0.04 -2.03
N ASN A 76 -12.79 0.06 -2.85
CA ASN A 76 -12.92 -0.84 -3.97
C ASN A 76 -11.88 -0.47 -5.04
N ALA A 77 -11.04 -1.42 -5.46
CA ALA A 77 -9.94 -1.18 -6.38
C ALA A 77 -10.40 -0.82 -7.80
N ASP A 78 -11.61 -1.22 -8.20
CA ASP A 78 -12.15 -0.98 -9.54
C ASP A 78 -12.86 0.40 -9.61
N SER A 79 -13.61 0.77 -8.57
CA SER A 79 -14.38 2.02 -8.55
C SER A 79 -13.71 3.17 -7.79
N GLY A 80 -12.70 2.89 -6.97
CA GLY A 80 -12.07 3.84 -6.04
C GLY A 80 -13.00 4.30 -4.91
N SER A 81 -14.18 3.70 -4.76
CA SER A 81 -15.17 4.11 -3.76
C SER A 81 -14.83 3.53 -2.38
N PRO A 82 -15.06 4.27 -1.28
CA PRO A 82 -14.87 3.75 0.07
C PRO A 82 -15.81 2.57 0.34
N VAL A 83 -15.30 1.55 1.03
CA VAL A 83 -16.08 0.35 1.41
C VAL A 83 -16.49 0.34 2.88
N LEU A 84 -15.94 1.25 3.68
CA LEU A 84 -16.29 1.47 5.08
C LEU A 84 -17.07 2.78 5.20
N SER A 85 -17.97 2.85 6.18
CA SER A 85 -18.72 4.07 6.52
C SER A 85 -17.81 5.10 7.19
N LYS A 86 -16.80 4.63 7.94
CA LYS A 86 -15.71 5.47 8.44
C LYS A 86 -14.78 5.82 7.27
N GLU A 87 -14.41 7.09 7.14
CA GLU A 87 -13.51 7.54 6.07
C GLU A 87 -12.10 6.93 6.16
N HIS A 88 -11.67 6.53 7.36
CA HIS A 88 -10.34 6.03 7.63
C HIS A 88 -10.35 4.68 8.37
N LEU A 89 -9.40 3.83 7.99
CA LEU A 89 -9.03 2.62 8.71
C LEU A 89 -8.39 3.00 10.05
N SER A 90 -8.88 2.40 11.12
CA SER A 90 -8.18 2.40 12.40
C SER A 90 -6.99 1.43 12.31
N VAL A 91 -5.78 1.97 12.50
CA VAL A 91 -4.53 1.22 12.40
C VAL A 91 -3.58 1.58 13.51
N VAL A 92 -2.75 0.62 13.91
CA VAL A 92 -1.66 0.83 14.87
C VAL A 92 -0.34 0.54 14.18
N SER A 93 0.57 1.51 14.25
CA SER A 93 1.90 1.39 13.65
C SER A 93 2.88 0.71 14.61
N SER A 94 3.68 -0.21 14.08
CA SER A 94 4.83 -0.80 14.76
C SER A 94 5.96 0.20 15.07
N LYS A 95 5.95 1.38 14.43
CA LYS A 95 6.92 2.47 14.65
C LYS A 95 6.23 3.76 15.03
N SER A 96 6.83 4.50 15.97
CA SER A 96 6.40 5.85 16.30
C SER A 96 6.62 6.81 15.13
N THR A 97 5.72 7.77 14.97
CA THR A 97 5.87 8.91 14.06
C THR A 97 6.33 10.16 14.82
N PRO A 98 7.12 11.04 14.18
CA PRO A 98 7.67 10.94 12.82
C PRO A 98 8.81 9.92 12.71
N LEU A 99 8.93 9.27 11.55
CA LEU A 99 10.02 8.34 11.23
C LEU A 99 11.10 9.04 10.39
N THR A 100 12.35 9.01 10.86
CA THR A 100 13.48 9.56 10.09
C THR A 100 14.11 8.50 9.18
N ILE A 101 14.27 8.82 7.89
CA ILE A 101 14.96 7.98 6.89
C ILE A 101 16.17 8.77 6.35
N GLN A 102 17.33 8.12 6.33
CA GLN A 102 18.57 8.70 5.76
C GLN A 102 18.62 8.45 4.24
N PRO A 103 19.30 9.32 3.46
CA PRO A 103 19.53 9.06 2.04
C PRO A 103 20.16 7.69 1.79
N GLY A 104 19.63 6.94 0.84
CA GLY A 104 20.07 5.59 0.50
C GLY A 104 19.53 4.48 1.39
N ASN A 105 18.78 4.82 2.45
CA ASN A 105 18.17 3.84 3.33
C ASN A 105 16.71 3.56 2.97
N ASN A 106 16.26 2.39 3.39
CA ASN A 106 14.87 1.98 3.34
C ASN A 106 14.30 1.78 4.75
N ALA A 107 12.98 1.77 4.84
CA ALA A 107 12.25 1.41 6.04
C ALA A 107 10.99 0.62 5.67
N THR A 108 10.79 -0.48 6.38
CA THR A 108 9.50 -1.18 6.41
C THR A 108 8.80 -0.88 7.74
N ILE A 109 7.50 -0.59 7.67
CA ILE A 109 6.65 -0.28 8.81
C ILE A 109 5.43 -1.19 8.73
N HIS A 110 5.25 -2.03 9.74
CA HIS A 110 4.06 -2.85 9.88
C HIS A 110 2.92 -2.02 10.51
N PHE A 111 1.72 -2.19 9.98
CA PHE A 111 0.47 -1.64 10.50
C PHE A 111 -0.52 -2.78 10.75
N ASP A 112 -0.99 -2.86 11.99
CA ASP A 112 -2.09 -3.74 12.36
C ASP A 112 -3.42 -2.97 12.23
N ILE A 113 -4.45 -3.61 11.68
CA ILE A 113 -5.80 -3.07 11.52
C ILE A 113 -6.66 -3.53 12.69
N GLY A 114 -7.24 -2.57 13.40
CA GLY A 114 -8.16 -2.82 14.51
C GLY A 114 -8.50 -1.55 15.27
N ASP A 115 -9.47 -1.64 16.18
CA ASP A 115 -9.86 -0.53 17.03
C ASP A 115 -8.97 -0.49 18.27
N GLN A 116 -8.21 0.59 18.40
CA GLN A 116 -7.46 0.87 19.61
C GLN A 116 -8.33 1.74 20.53
N SER A 117 -9.15 1.07 21.34
CA SER A 117 -10.08 1.73 22.27
C SER A 117 -9.36 2.68 23.24
N GLN A 118 -8.09 2.40 23.58
CA GLN A 118 -7.26 3.23 24.46
C GLN A 118 -5.76 3.12 24.09
N PRO A 119 -4.97 4.19 24.25
CA PRO A 119 -3.51 4.11 24.08
C PRO A 119 -2.90 3.06 25.00
N GLY A 120 -2.17 2.09 24.42
CA GLY A 120 -1.53 1.01 25.17
C GLY A 120 -2.43 -0.20 25.51
N ALA A 121 -3.70 -0.19 25.10
CA ALA A 121 -4.55 -1.38 25.13
C ALA A 121 -4.20 -2.34 23.98
N ASN A 122 -4.62 -3.59 24.14
CA ASN A 122 -4.58 -4.57 23.06
C ASN A 122 -5.42 -4.08 21.88
N LEU A 123 -4.99 -4.43 20.67
CA LEU A 123 -5.73 -4.13 19.46
C LEU A 123 -6.93 -5.08 19.38
N GLU A 124 -8.14 -4.52 19.41
CA GLU A 124 -9.36 -5.29 19.23
C GLU A 124 -9.75 -5.30 17.75
N PRO A 125 -10.35 -6.39 17.24
CA PRO A 125 -10.89 -6.41 15.89
C PRO A 125 -11.90 -5.28 15.66
N MET A 126 -11.87 -4.66 14.48
CA MET A 126 -12.79 -3.57 14.15
C MET A 126 -14.18 -4.14 13.88
N GLU A 127 -15.20 -3.65 14.58
CA GLU A 127 -16.58 -4.07 14.31
C GLU A 127 -17.08 -3.51 12.98
N LEU A 128 -17.70 -4.37 12.17
CA LEU A 128 -18.33 -4.01 10.90
C LEU A 128 -19.83 -3.81 11.08
N SER A 129 -20.37 -2.78 10.44
CA SER A 129 -21.81 -2.61 10.30
C SER A 129 -22.41 -3.69 9.40
N LYS A 130 -23.74 -3.83 9.46
CA LYS A 130 -24.49 -4.77 8.62
C LYS A 130 -24.37 -4.47 7.13
N GLU A 131 -24.06 -3.24 6.77
CA GLU A 131 -23.88 -2.74 5.40
C GLU A 131 -22.41 -2.84 4.95
N GLU A 132 -21.46 -2.73 5.87
CA GLU A 132 -20.02 -2.78 5.56
C GLU A 132 -19.56 -4.18 5.17
N ARG A 133 -19.98 -5.23 5.91
CA ARG A 133 -19.63 -6.61 5.57
C ARG A 133 -19.98 -6.98 4.12
N PRO A 134 -21.24 -6.82 3.63
CA PRO A 134 -21.56 -7.15 2.25
C PRO A 134 -20.86 -6.21 1.25
N SER A 135 -20.52 -4.98 1.63
CA SER A 135 -19.76 -4.06 0.77
C SER A 135 -18.30 -4.52 0.60
N LEU A 136 -17.69 -5.03 1.67
CA LEU A 136 -16.35 -5.63 1.66
C LEU A 136 -16.32 -6.93 0.86
N CYS A 137 -17.28 -7.83 1.09
CA CYS A 137 -17.33 -9.12 0.41
C CYS A 137 -17.88 -9.05 -1.02
N GLY A 138 -18.67 -8.01 -1.34
CA GLY A 138 -19.14 -7.75 -2.69
C GLY A 138 -18.13 -7.01 -3.57
N ALA A 139 -17.06 -6.47 -2.98
CA ALA A 139 -15.97 -5.88 -3.75
C ALA A 139 -15.12 -6.99 -4.37
N ASN A 140 -15.02 -7.01 -5.71
CA ASN A 140 -14.15 -7.95 -6.42
C ASN A 140 -12.71 -7.89 -5.93
N ARG A 141 -12.22 -6.66 -5.73
CA ARG A 141 -10.88 -6.34 -5.24
C ARG A 141 -10.94 -5.11 -4.34
N LEU A 142 -10.27 -5.19 -3.21
CA LEU A 142 -10.02 -4.11 -2.28
C LEU A 142 -8.64 -3.51 -2.52
N GLN A 143 -8.44 -2.26 -2.12
CA GLN A 143 -7.16 -1.57 -2.14
C GLN A 143 -7.03 -0.71 -0.88
N ILE A 144 -5.83 -0.65 -0.31
CA ILE A 144 -5.51 0.31 0.75
C ILE A 144 -4.87 1.53 0.09
N ILE A 145 -5.40 2.70 0.42
CA ILE A 145 -4.83 4.00 0.06
C ILE A 145 -4.34 4.65 1.34
N GLY A 146 -3.06 4.99 1.39
CA GLY A 146 -2.43 5.70 2.50
C GLY A 146 -2.04 7.11 2.11
N THR A 147 -2.01 8.02 3.07
CA THR A 147 -1.44 9.36 2.90
C THR A 147 -0.27 9.54 3.86
N ILE A 148 0.87 9.96 3.33
CA ILE A 148 2.07 10.30 4.10
C ILE A 148 2.47 11.76 3.88
N GLN A 149 3.21 12.34 4.81
CA GLN A 149 3.90 13.62 4.63
C GLN A 149 5.39 13.42 4.76
N ASP A 150 6.14 14.05 3.85
CA ASP A 150 7.60 14.03 3.81
C ASP A 150 8.13 15.46 4.03
N SER A 151 8.95 15.65 5.08
CA SER A 151 9.57 16.95 5.36
C SER A 151 10.51 17.45 4.25
N ALA A 152 11.12 16.56 3.47
CA ALA A 152 12.02 16.91 2.37
C ALA A 152 11.30 17.53 1.17
N ASP A 153 10.02 17.21 0.96
CA ASP A 153 9.14 17.84 -0.05
C ASP A 153 8.24 18.93 0.56
N GLY A 154 8.72 19.60 1.61
CA GLY A 154 7.98 20.68 2.27
C GLY A 154 6.69 20.21 2.96
N ALA A 155 6.67 18.97 3.45
CA ALA A 155 5.54 18.35 4.15
C ALA A 155 4.25 18.23 3.33
N ARG A 156 4.38 18.15 1.99
CA ARG A 156 3.24 17.90 1.11
C ARG A 156 2.71 16.47 1.28
N PRO A 157 1.38 16.27 1.36
CA PRO A 157 0.80 14.95 1.37
C PRO A 157 1.11 14.19 0.07
N SER A 158 1.58 12.96 0.20
CA SER A 158 1.80 12.00 -0.88
C SER A 158 0.97 10.76 -0.66
N THR A 159 0.41 10.21 -1.74
CA THR A 159 -0.46 9.04 -1.69
C THR A 159 0.33 7.76 -1.93
N LEU A 160 0.11 6.76 -1.08
CA LEU A 160 0.57 5.40 -1.24
C LEU A 160 -0.62 4.51 -1.61
N THR A 161 -0.38 3.52 -2.46
CA THR A 161 -1.42 2.56 -2.85
C THR A 161 -0.90 1.13 -2.74
N SER A 162 -1.78 0.21 -2.33
CA SER A 162 -1.49 -1.22 -2.40
C SER A 162 -1.82 -1.78 -3.78
N VAL A 163 -1.33 -2.98 -4.09
CA VAL A 163 -1.97 -3.80 -5.12
C VAL A 163 -3.38 -4.20 -4.65
N GLY A 164 -4.30 -4.44 -5.59
CA GLY A 164 -5.65 -4.90 -5.24
C GLY A 164 -5.64 -6.33 -4.69
N PHE A 165 -6.36 -6.59 -3.59
CA PHE A 165 -6.40 -7.86 -2.87
C PHE A 165 -7.85 -8.26 -2.54
N SER A 166 -8.06 -9.49 -2.05
CA SER A 166 -9.36 -9.96 -1.58
C SER A 166 -9.26 -10.31 -0.10
N PRO A 167 -10.24 -9.92 0.74
CA PRO A 167 -10.26 -10.32 2.13
C PRO A 167 -10.56 -11.82 2.26
N THR A 168 -10.10 -12.42 3.34
CA THR A 168 -10.47 -13.78 3.75
C THR A 168 -11.74 -13.75 4.60
N GLY A 169 -12.51 -14.84 4.65
CA GLY A 169 -13.73 -14.94 5.46
C GLY A 169 -15.02 -14.38 4.82
N CYS A 170 -14.95 -14.02 3.54
CA CYS A 170 -16.13 -13.80 2.71
C CYS A 170 -16.68 -15.14 2.17
N PRO A 171 -18.02 -15.27 2.05
CA PRO A 171 -18.68 -16.47 1.55
C PRO A 171 -18.47 -16.72 0.05
#